data_AF-A0A0D6MJ41-F1
#
_entry.id   AF-A0A0D6MJ41-F1
#
_cell.length_a   1.000
_cell.length_b   1.000
_cell.length_c   1.000
_cell.angle_alpha   90.00
_cell.angle_beta   90.00
_cell.angle_gamma   90.00
#
_symmetry.space_group_name_H-M   'P 1'
#
loop_
_entity.id
_entity.type
_entity.pdbx_description
1 polymer ?
#
loop_
_entity_poly.entity_id
_entity_poly.type
_entity_poly.pdbx_seq_one_letter_code
_entity_poly.pdbx_strand_id
1 'polypeptide(L)' 'MLSVLNMVGLLRAASERLLAGRLWVNPDCGLKTRGWTELKSAIANMAEAARMLRAGG' A
#
# COMPACT_ATOMS: atom_id res chain seq x y z
N MET A 1 3.20 -10.36 -6.93
CA MET A 1 2.86 -8.97 -6.56
C MET A 1 1.72 -9.00 -5.57
N LEU A 2 1.75 -8.21 -4.49
CA LEU A 2 0.69 -8.24 -3.49
C LEU A 2 -0.65 -7.79 -4.08
N SER A 3 -1.72 -8.48 -3.69
CA SER A 3 -3.09 -8.05 -3.98
C SER A 3 -3.45 -6.83 -3.13
N VAL A 4 -4.50 -6.10 -3.53
CA VAL A 4 -5.05 -5.00 -2.74
C VAL A 4 -5.41 -5.45 -1.33
N LEU A 5 -6.11 -6.58 -1.18
CA LEU A 5 -6.58 -7.08 0.12
C LEU A 5 -5.42 -7.46 1.05
N ASN A 6 -4.35 -8.05 0.51
CA ASN A 6 -3.15 -8.32 1.30
C ASN A 6 -2.54 -7.02 1.84
N MET A 7 -2.44 -5.97 1.00
CA MET A 7 -1.92 -4.67 1.42
C MET A 7 -2.83 -4.01 2.46
N VAL A 8 -4.15 -4.10 2.32
CA VAL A 8 -5.11 -3.60 3.33
C VAL A 8 -4.88 -4.27 4.69
N GLY A 9 -4.68 -5.59 4.71
CA GLY A 9 -4.38 -6.32 5.95
C GLY A 9 -3.11 -5.81 6.65
N LEU A 10 -2.03 -5.57 5.90
CA LEU A 10 -0.79 -5.01 6.44
C LEU A 10 -0.99 -3.57 6.96
N LEU A 11 -1.73 -2.74 6.21
CA LEU A 11 -2.01 -1.37 6.60
C LEU A 11 -2.88 -1.29 7.86
N ARG A 12 -3.86 -2.19 8.04
CA ARG A 12 -4.63 -2.31 9.28
C ARG A 12 -3.74 -2.63 10.47
N ALA A 13 -2.90 -3.65 10.35
CA ALA A 13 -1.96 -4.03 11.42
C ALA A 13 -0.98 -2.89 11.77
N ALA A 14 -0.58 -2.07 10.79
CA ALA A 14 0.22 -0.88 11.03
C ALA A 14 -0.58 0.23 11.74
N SER A 15 -1.84 0.44 11.35
CA SER A 15 -2.73 1.45 11.94
C SER A 15 -3.09 1.19 13.41
N GLU A 16 -2.99 -0.07 13.87
CA GLU A 16 -3.12 -0.42 15.29
C GLU A 16 -1.96 0.10 16.14
N ARG A 17 -0.81 0.41 15.52
CA ARG A 17 0.43 0.81 16.22
C ARG A 17 0.83 2.25 15.96
N LEU A 18 0.41 2.82 14.83
CA LEU A 18 0.73 4.19 14.40
C LEU A 18 -0.54 5.00 14.25
N LEU A 19 -0.54 6.22 14.80
CA LEU A 19 -1.60 7.19 14.54
C LEU A 19 -1.71 7.45 13.03
N ALA A 20 -2.92 7.62 12.51
CA ALA A 20 -3.16 7.81 11.09
C ALA A 20 -2.30 8.93 10.45
N GLY A 21 -2.13 10.06 11.16
CA GLY A 21 -1.27 11.16 10.70
C GLY A 21 0.24 10.87 10.68
N ARG A 22 0.67 9.69 11.15
CA ARG A 22 2.06 9.22 11.17
C ARG A 22 2.30 7.98 10.30
N LEU A 23 1.26 7.43 9.67
CA LEU A 23 1.36 6.26 8.81
C LEU A 23 1.43 6.68 7.33
N TRP A 24 2.56 6.38 6.70
CA TRP A 24 2.78 6.61 5.28
C TRP A 24 2.83 5.28 4.53
N VAL A 25 2.41 5.30 3.26
CA VAL A 25 2.39 4.12 2.39
C VAL A 25 3.30 4.38 1.18
N ASN A 26 4.34 3.56 1.06
CA ASN A 26 5.30 3.60 -0.04
C ASN A 26 5.87 2.19 -0.28
N PRO A 27 6.51 1.95 -1.43
CA PRO A 27 7.23 0.70 -1.67
C PRO A 27 8.45 0.58 -0.75
N ASP A 28 8.94 -0.65 -0.56
CA ASP A 28 10.12 -0.91 0.29
C ASP A 28 11.37 -0.16 -0.16
N CYS A 29 11.55 0.03 -1.48
CA CYS A 29 12.71 0.71 -2.05
C CYS A 29 12.41 1.35 -3.41
N GLY A 30 13.43 1.98 -3.99
CA GLY A 30 13.35 2.54 -5.34
C GLY A 30 13.06 1.48 -6.41
N LEU A 31 12.39 1.89 -7.48
CA LEU A 31 11.79 0.98 -8.46
C LEU A 31 12.65 0.78 -9.72
N LYS A 32 13.93 1.17 -9.68
CA LYS A 32 14.83 1.24 -10.85
C LYS A 32 15.02 -0.10 -11.59
N THR A 33 14.80 -1.23 -10.92
CA THR A 33 14.96 -2.59 -11.47
C THR A 33 13.63 -3.25 -11.85
N ARG A 34 12.51 -2.53 -11.79
CA ARG A 34 11.16 -3.06 -12.06
C ARG A 34 10.72 -2.74 -13.48
N GLY A 35 10.00 -3.67 -14.10
CA GLY A 35 9.36 -3.48 -15.40
C GLY A 35 8.11 -2.62 -15.31
N TRP A 36 7.78 -1.88 -16.37
CA TRP A 36 6.63 -0.97 -16.36
C TRP A 36 5.28 -1.65 -16.09
N THR A 37 5.06 -2.82 -16.66
CA THR A 37 3.78 -3.55 -16.52
C THR A 37 3.53 -3.99 -15.09
N GLU A 38 4.54 -4.58 -14.44
CA GLU A 38 4.43 -4.95 -13.02
C GLU A 38 4.34 -3.71 -12.13
N LEU A 39 5.14 -2.68 -12.42
CA LEU A 39 5.21 -1.45 -11.63
C LEU A 39 3.86 -0.75 -11.56
N LYS A 40 3.21 -0.54 -12.71
CA LYS A 40 1.92 0.16 -12.79
C LYS A 40 0.87 -0.54 -11.94
N SER A 41 0.77 -1.86 -12.07
CA SER A 41 -0.20 -2.66 -11.31
C SER A 41 0.13 -2.70 -9.81
N ALA A 42 1.42 -2.76 -9.43
CA ALA A 42 1.84 -2.71 -8.02
C ALA A 42 1.41 -1.41 -7.33
N ILE A 43 1.72 -0.29 -7.98
CA ILE A 43 1.48 1.05 -7.44
C ILE A 43 0.00 1.36 -7.41
N ALA A 44 -0.76 0.94 -8.44
CA ALA A 44 -2.22 1.06 -8.44
C ALA A 44 -2.84 0.29 -7.27
N ASN A 45 -2.39 -0.95 -7.01
CA ASN A 45 -2.89 -1.74 -5.88
C ASN A 45 -2.58 -1.10 -4.53
N MET A 46 -1.38 -0.55 -4.36
CA MET A 46 -0.96 0.12 -3.13
C MET A 46 -1.76 1.41 -2.87
N ALA A 47 -2.02 2.19 -3.92
CA ALA A 47 -2.86 3.38 -3.84
C ALA A 47 -4.33 3.02 -3.52
N GLU A 48 -4.87 1.96 -4.10
CA GLU A 48 -6.21 1.44 -3.78
C GLU A 48 -6.29 0.99 -2.31
N ALA A 49 -5.36 0.18 -1.83
CA ALA A 49 -5.35 -0.29 -0.44
C ALA A 49 -5.33 0.88 0.56
N ALA A 50 -4.53 1.92 0.28
CA ALA A 50 -4.50 3.12 1.09
C ALA A 50 -5.82 3.93 1.02
N ARG A 51 -6.51 3.95 -0.14
CA ARG A 51 -7.84 4.55 -0.28
C ARG A 51 -8.88 3.80 0.53
N MET A 52 -8.89 2.47 0.48
CA MET A 52 -9.80 1.63 1.25
C MET A 52 -9.64 1.87 2.76
N LEU A 53 -8.40 1.93 3.26
CA LEU A 53 -8.14 2.23 4.67
C LEU A 53 -8.67 3.62 5.08
N ARG A 54 -8.46 4.65 4.23
CA ARG A 54 -8.95 6.01 4.51
C ARG A 54 -10.46 6.14 4.50
N ALA A 55 -11.16 5.32 3.71
CA ALA A 55 -12.61 5.32 3.63
C ALA A 55 -13.29 4.75 4.89
N GLY A 56 -12.53 4.32 5.90
CA GLY A 56 -13.07 3.74 7.13
C GLY A 56 -13.62 2.33 6.95
N GLY A 57 -13.25 1.64 5.87
CA GLY A 57 -13.50 0.21 5.72
C GLY A 57 -12.82 -0.58 6.81
#